data_AF-A0A845KW03-F1
#
_entry.id   AF-A0A845KW03-F1
#
_cell.length_a   1.000
_cell.length_b   1.000
_cell.length_c   1.000
_cell.angle_alpha   90.00
_cell.angle_beta   90.00
_cell.angle_gamma   90.00
#
_symmetry.space_group_name_H-M   'P 1'
#
loop_
_entity.id
_entity.type
_entity.pdbx_description
1 polymer ?
#
loop_
_entity_poly.entity_id
_entity_poly.type
_entity_poly.pdbx_seq_one_letter_code
_entity_poly.pdbx_strand_id
1 'polypeptide(L)'
;MLTKKNKRMVRKMKKYIKTFPLTEKEIDQMIEDITGMAEEAQERNENFETVLGKSVHEFCDDLIYSVGGIKAPGGRKLIRGTSIYFQLLGLWGIVGCLINVCFLAGERVHTLWMLAISIGIWYLGHYGEANCNNTEKTKQLTAGIVIYMGVDLLIYCNEIIIAIDNGKAFLKTSDFPILIIGIIVNFGPAILYLVGARRNRPAGEQIEVESR
;
A
#
# COMPACT_ATOMS: atom_id res chain seq x y z
N MET A 1 -21.11 7.44 -35.72
CA MET A 1 -21.84 8.18 -34.65
C MET A 1 -22.55 7.18 -33.74
N LEU A 2 -22.15 7.08 -32.48
CA LEU A 2 -22.69 6.12 -31.51
C LEU A 2 -24.15 6.40 -31.11
N THR A 3 -24.93 5.34 -30.93
CA THR A 3 -26.28 5.41 -30.35
C THR A 3 -26.27 5.99 -28.92
N LYS A 4 -27.40 6.54 -28.48
CA LYS A 4 -27.57 7.08 -27.11
C LYS A 4 -27.29 6.04 -26.02
N LYS A 5 -27.59 4.75 -26.28
CA LYS A 5 -27.31 3.63 -25.37
C LYS A 5 -25.81 3.40 -25.24
N ASN A 6 -25.10 3.21 -26.35
CA ASN A 6 -23.67 2.93 -26.36
C ASN A 6 -22.88 4.12 -25.80
N LYS A 7 -23.25 5.36 -26.17
CA LYS A 7 -22.65 6.58 -25.61
C LYS A 7 -22.76 6.66 -24.08
N ARG A 8 -23.87 6.21 -23.51
CA ARG A 8 -24.06 6.16 -22.04
C ARG A 8 -23.15 5.10 -21.40
N MET A 9 -22.95 3.95 -22.05
CA MET A 9 -22.08 2.89 -21.56
C MET A 9 -20.60 3.30 -21.58
N VAL A 10 -20.11 3.84 -22.71
CA VAL A 10 -18.73 4.36 -22.82
C VAL A 10 -18.48 5.44 -21.77
N ARG A 11 -19.46 6.32 -21.50
CA ARG A 11 -19.33 7.32 -20.43
C ARG A 11 -19.21 6.71 -19.04
N LYS A 12 -19.93 5.61 -18.75
CA LYS A 12 -19.79 4.89 -17.47
C LYS A 12 -18.40 4.26 -17.35
N MET A 13 -17.91 3.63 -18.42
CA MET A 13 -16.55 3.07 -18.50
C MET A 13 -15.49 4.13 -18.28
N LYS A 14 -15.59 5.29 -18.96
CA LYS A 14 -14.70 6.45 -18.75
C LYS A 14 -14.68 6.93 -17.32
N LYS A 15 -15.85 7.06 -16.69
CA LYS A 15 -15.93 7.48 -15.28
C LYS A 15 -15.28 6.45 -14.36
N TYR A 16 -15.39 5.16 -14.68
CA TYR A 16 -14.81 4.08 -13.90
C TYR A 16 -13.29 3.98 -14.07
N ILE A 17 -12.78 4.01 -15.30
CA ILE A 17 -11.33 3.96 -15.62
C ILE A 17 -10.60 5.15 -14.98
N LYS A 18 -11.20 6.35 -14.96
CA LYS A 18 -10.64 7.53 -14.29
C LYS A 18 -10.47 7.40 -12.77
N THR A 19 -11.01 6.35 -12.14
CA THR A 19 -10.78 6.11 -10.71
C THR A 19 -9.44 5.41 -10.43
N PHE A 20 -8.77 4.94 -11.48
CA PHE A 20 -7.47 4.27 -11.39
C PHE A 20 -6.33 5.24 -11.67
N PRO A 21 -5.14 5.02 -11.07
CA PRO A 21 -3.97 5.90 -11.23
C PRO A 21 -3.26 5.61 -12.57
N LEU A 22 -3.97 5.84 -13.69
CA LEU A 22 -3.46 5.76 -15.05
C LEU A 22 -3.15 7.17 -15.55
N THR A 23 -2.17 7.30 -16.46
CA THR A 23 -1.88 8.58 -17.11
C THR A 23 -3.02 8.99 -18.04
N GLU A 24 -3.20 10.29 -18.29
CA GLU A 24 -4.27 10.74 -19.19
C GLU A 24 -4.15 10.14 -20.60
N LYS A 25 -2.93 9.91 -21.08
CA LYS A 25 -2.68 9.26 -22.38
C LYS A 25 -3.17 7.82 -22.42
N GLU A 26 -2.92 7.03 -21.37
CA GLU A 26 -3.42 5.65 -21.26
C GLU A 26 -4.95 5.62 -21.16
N ILE A 27 -5.53 6.54 -20.40
CA ILE A 27 -6.99 6.67 -20.27
C ILE A 27 -7.60 7.01 -21.62
N ASP A 28 -7.05 7.97 -22.37
CA ASP A 28 -7.61 8.37 -23.66
C ASP A 28 -7.47 7.27 -24.71
N GLN A 29 -6.33 6.57 -24.77
CA GLN A 29 -6.16 5.38 -25.63
C GLN A 29 -7.19 4.29 -25.32
N MET A 30 -7.38 3.94 -24.03
CA MET A 30 -8.38 2.95 -23.64
C MET A 30 -9.81 3.35 -24.00
N ILE A 31 -10.13 4.65 -23.91
CA ILE A 31 -11.46 5.14 -24.29
C ILE A 31 -11.65 5.17 -25.79
N GLU A 32 -10.60 5.46 -26.56
CA GLU A 32 -10.61 5.35 -28.01
C GLU A 32 -10.86 3.91 -28.45
N ASP A 33 -10.16 2.93 -27.88
CA ASP A 33 -10.35 1.50 -28.16
C ASP A 33 -11.76 1.02 -27.82
N ILE A 34 -12.28 1.39 -26.64
CA ILE A 34 -13.65 1.07 -26.22
C ILE A 34 -14.68 1.71 -27.17
N THR A 35 -14.40 2.92 -27.63
CA THR A 35 -15.26 3.63 -28.58
C THR A 35 -15.26 2.94 -29.93
N GLY A 36 -14.09 2.51 -30.43
CA GLY A 36 -13.95 1.72 -31.65
C GLY A 36 -14.72 0.40 -31.57
N MET A 37 -14.58 -0.35 -30.47
CA MET A 37 -15.36 -1.59 -30.25
C MET A 37 -16.88 -1.33 -30.26
N ALA A 38 -17.32 -0.22 -29.66
CA ALA A 38 -18.74 0.13 -29.63
C ALA A 38 -19.27 0.55 -31.01
N GLU A 39 -18.42 1.10 -31.88
CA GLU A 39 -18.75 1.44 -33.26
C GLU A 39 -18.80 0.17 -34.13
N GLU A 40 -17.83 -0.72 -34.02
CA GLU A 40 -17.83 -2.02 -34.72
C GLU A 40 -19.05 -2.87 -34.35
N ALA A 41 -19.39 -2.93 -33.06
CA ALA A 41 -20.59 -3.63 -32.58
C ALA A 41 -21.86 -3.05 -33.23
N GLN A 42 -21.92 -1.73 -33.38
CA GLN A 42 -23.05 -1.04 -33.99
C GLN A 42 -23.13 -1.30 -35.49
N GLU A 43 -22.00 -1.34 -36.20
CA GLU A 43 -21.95 -1.69 -37.62
C GLU A 43 -22.37 -3.13 -37.90
N ARG A 44 -22.02 -4.06 -37.00
CA ARG A 44 -22.47 -5.46 -37.04
C ARG A 44 -23.90 -5.66 -36.57
N ASN A 45 -24.57 -4.59 -36.14
CA ASN A 45 -25.92 -4.60 -35.59
C ASN A 45 -26.04 -5.51 -34.33
N GLU A 46 -24.94 -5.64 -33.59
CA GLU A 46 -24.85 -6.40 -32.35
C GLU A 46 -25.01 -5.48 -31.13
N ASN A 47 -25.57 -6.01 -30.03
CA ASN A 47 -25.61 -5.25 -28.80
C ASN A 47 -24.20 -5.19 -28.20
N PHE A 48 -23.74 -3.98 -27.88
CA PHE A 48 -22.41 -3.77 -27.29
C PHE A 48 -22.22 -4.57 -25.99
N GLU A 49 -23.27 -4.76 -25.19
CA GLU A 49 -23.21 -5.62 -23.99
C GLU A 49 -22.89 -7.08 -24.31
N THR A 50 -23.37 -7.57 -25.45
CA THR A 50 -23.10 -8.93 -25.93
C THR A 50 -21.66 -9.06 -26.43
N VAL A 51 -21.15 -8.05 -27.13
CA VAL A 51 -19.76 -8.00 -27.61
C VAL A 51 -18.76 -7.96 -26.46
N LEU A 52 -19.09 -7.27 -25.36
CA LEU A 52 -18.26 -7.26 -24.16
C LEU A 52 -18.19 -8.64 -23.47
N GLY A 53 -19.22 -9.47 -23.61
CA GLY A 53 -19.29 -10.84 -23.07
C GLY A 53 -19.30 -10.98 -21.54
N LYS A 54 -19.15 -9.87 -20.81
CA LYS A 54 -19.11 -9.77 -19.35
C LYS A 54 -19.62 -8.42 -18.87
N SER A 55 -19.69 -8.21 -17.56
CA SER A 55 -20.14 -6.93 -17.03
C SER A 55 -19.20 -5.79 -17.42
N VAL A 56 -19.75 -4.57 -17.55
CA VAL A 56 -18.99 -3.36 -17.91
C VAL A 56 -17.79 -3.13 -16.99
N HIS A 57 -17.91 -3.47 -15.71
CA HIS A 57 -16.85 -3.32 -14.72
C HIS A 57 -15.75 -4.37 -14.88
N GLU A 58 -16.11 -5.64 -15.06
CA GLU A 58 -15.13 -6.72 -15.28
C GLU A 58 -14.35 -6.51 -16.59
N PHE A 59 -15.03 -6.04 -17.64
CA PHE A 59 -14.35 -5.70 -18.88
C PHE A 59 -13.31 -4.58 -18.69
N CYS A 60 -13.68 -3.51 -17.98
CA CYS A 60 -12.74 -2.44 -17.67
C CYS A 60 -11.59 -2.93 -16.79
N ASP A 61 -11.84 -3.78 -15.80
CA ASP A 61 -10.80 -4.35 -14.95
C ASP A 61 -9.78 -5.15 -15.77
N ASP A 62 -10.25 -5.97 -16.71
CA ASP A 62 -9.38 -6.76 -17.61
C ASP A 62 -8.62 -5.89 -18.62
N LEU A 63 -9.23 -4.80 -19.11
CA LEU A 63 -8.57 -3.85 -20.01
C LEU A 63 -7.45 -3.10 -19.28
N ILE A 64 -7.71 -2.66 -18.05
CA ILE A 64 -6.70 -2.03 -17.18
C ILE A 64 -5.58 -3.02 -16.86
N TYR A 65 -5.93 -4.29 -16.62
CA TYR A 65 -4.96 -5.36 -16.39
C TYR A 65 -4.03 -5.57 -17.59
N SER A 66 -4.59 -5.50 -18.81
CA SER A 66 -3.87 -5.74 -20.07
C SER A 66 -2.93 -4.61 -20.48
N VAL A 67 -3.25 -3.35 -20.13
CA VAL A 67 -2.45 -2.16 -20.48
C VAL A 67 -1.27 -1.92 -19.52
N GLY A 68 -1.28 -2.52 -18.32
CA GLY A 68 -0.16 -2.41 -17.37
C GLY A 68 -0.50 -2.57 -15.89
N GLY A 69 -1.68 -3.08 -15.55
CA GLY A 69 -2.20 -3.04 -14.19
C GLY A 69 -1.78 -4.21 -13.31
N ILE A 70 -0.64 -4.11 -12.61
CA ILE A 70 -0.60 -4.69 -11.25
C ILE A 70 -1.81 -4.08 -10.54
N LYS A 71 -2.70 -4.93 -10.02
CA LYS A 71 -3.86 -4.52 -9.22
C LYS A 71 -3.35 -3.86 -7.94
N ALA A 72 -2.88 -2.62 -8.05
CA ALA A 72 -2.25 -1.93 -6.96
C ALA A 72 -3.38 -1.70 -5.94
N PRO A 73 -3.32 -2.32 -4.75
CA PRO A 73 -4.47 -2.33 -3.85
C PRO A 73 -4.87 -0.88 -3.56
N GLY A 74 -6.18 -0.61 -3.56
CA GLY A 74 -6.68 0.74 -3.30
C GLY A 74 -6.12 1.27 -1.98
N GLY A 75 -5.87 2.58 -1.89
CA GLY A 75 -5.15 3.19 -0.75
C GLY A 75 -5.70 2.76 0.62
N ARG A 76 -7.03 2.66 0.74
CA ARG A 76 -7.71 2.15 1.94
C ARG A 76 -7.38 0.71 2.30
N LYS A 77 -7.31 -0.20 1.31
CA LYS A 77 -6.93 -1.60 1.53
C LYS A 77 -5.46 -1.72 1.93
N LEU A 78 -4.59 -0.89 1.36
CA LEU A 78 -3.18 -0.81 1.77
C LEU A 78 -3.03 -0.37 3.22
N ILE A 79 -3.67 0.74 3.60
CA ILE A 79 -3.63 1.26 4.99
C ILE A 79 -4.13 0.19 5.96
N ARG A 80 -5.24 -0.48 5.64
CA ARG A 80 -5.78 -1.53 6.52
C ARG A 80 -4.84 -2.72 6.62
N GLY A 81 -4.29 -3.20 5.50
CA GLY A 81 -3.36 -4.32 5.49
C GLY A 81 -2.07 -4.04 6.27
N THR A 82 -1.49 -2.85 6.10
CA THR A 82 -0.28 -2.45 6.84
C THR A 82 -0.57 -2.18 8.30
N SER A 83 -1.75 -1.68 8.65
CA SER A 83 -2.19 -1.50 10.03
C SER A 83 -2.34 -2.83 10.77
N ILE A 84 -2.95 -3.84 10.12
CA ILE A 84 -3.02 -5.21 10.66
C ILE A 84 -1.62 -5.80 10.84
N TYR A 85 -0.72 -5.55 9.88
CA TYR A 85 0.67 -5.98 9.99
C TYR A 85 1.36 -5.40 11.24
N PHE A 86 1.24 -4.10 11.49
CA PHE A 86 1.82 -3.48 12.69
C PHE A 86 1.19 -4.03 13.99
N GLN A 87 -0.10 -4.35 14.01
CA GLN A 87 -0.71 -5.03 15.16
C GLN A 87 -0.06 -6.39 15.41
N LEU A 88 0.13 -7.21 14.37
CA LEU A 88 0.76 -8.53 14.52
C LEU A 88 2.21 -8.42 14.97
N LEU A 89 2.97 -7.46 14.42
CA LEU A 89 4.36 -7.21 14.80
C LEU A 89 4.47 -6.80 16.28
N GLY A 90 3.64 -5.83 16.70
CA GLY A 90 3.62 -5.37 18.09
C GLY A 90 3.17 -6.46 19.07
N LEU A 91 2.18 -7.28 18.69
CA LEU A 91 1.71 -8.40 19.51
C LEU A 91 2.80 -9.47 19.66
N TRP A 92 3.54 -9.76 18.59
CA TRP A 92 4.67 -10.69 18.65
C TRP A 92 5.79 -10.18 19.57
N GLY A 93 6.09 -8.88 19.52
CA GLY A 93 7.04 -8.24 20.43
C GLY A 93 6.61 -8.29 21.90
N ILE A 94 5.32 -8.06 22.19
CA ILE A 94 4.76 -8.17 23.54
C ILE A 94 4.91 -9.60 24.08
N VAL A 95 4.52 -10.60 23.29
CA VAL A 95 4.65 -12.02 23.68
C VAL A 95 6.10 -12.38 23.94
N GLY A 96 7.04 -11.96 23.08
CA GLY A 96 8.47 -12.16 23.28
C GLY A 96 9.00 -11.54 24.58
N CYS A 97 8.58 -10.31 24.89
CA CYS A 97 8.95 -9.64 26.14
C CYS A 97 8.39 -10.37 27.37
N LEU A 98 7.14 -10.82 27.31
CA LEU A 98 6.52 -11.58 28.41
C LEU A 98 7.27 -12.90 28.68
N ILE A 99 7.62 -13.64 27.64
CA ILE A 99 8.40 -14.88 27.77
C ILE A 99 9.76 -14.59 28.42
N ASN A 100 10.43 -13.52 27.98
CA ASN A 100 11.75 -13.16 28.50
C ASN A 100 11.71 -12.78 29.99
N VAL A 101 10.70 -11.99 30.41
CA VAL A 101 10.48 -11.63 31.81
C VAL A 101 10.11 -12.84 32.67
N CYS A 102 9.21 -13.70 32.18
CA CYS A 102 8.66 -14.80 32.97
C CYS A 102 9.59 -16.01 33.08
N PHE A 103 10.41 -16.29 32.05
CA PHE A 103 11.15 -17.54 31.96
C PHE A 103 12.66 -17.40 31.82
N LEU A 104 13.18 -16.27 31.32
CA LEU A 104 14.60 -16.16 30.92
C LEU A 104 15.45 -15.24 31.80
N ALA A 105 14.89 -14.70 32.90
CA ALA A 105 15.60 -13.80 33.82
C ALA A 105 16.38 -12.68 33.11
N GLY A 106 15.86 -12.23 31.95
CA GLY A 106 16.50 -11.23 31.12
C GLY A 106 16.65 -9.88 31.80
N GLU A 107 17.51 -9.04 31.24
CA GLU A 107 17.80 -7.72 31.77
C GLU A 107 16.51 -6.88 31.80
N ARG A 108 16.00 -6.62 33.01
CA ARG A 108 14.63 -6.11 33.20
C ARG A 108 14.40 -4.75 32.56
N VAL A 109 15.42 -3.88 32.57
CA VAL A 109 15.33 -2.53 32.01
C VAL A 109 15.20 -2.58 30.49
N HIS A 110 16.06 -3.34 29.81
CA HIS A 110 15.99 -3.52 28.37
C HIS A 110 14.65 -4.14 27.94
N THR A 111 14.19 -5.15 28.68
CA THR A 111 12.93 -5.84 28.38
C THR A 111 11.71 -4.94 28.56
N LEU A 112 11.71 -4.05 29.56
CA LEU A 112 10.64 -3.06 29.75
C LEU A 112 10.59 -2.01 28.63
N TRP A 113 11.75 -1.54 28.16
CA TRP A 113 11.82 -0.62 27.02
C TRP A 113 11.29 -1.26 25.73
N MET A 114 11.68 -2.52 25.46
CA MET A 114 11.18 -3.27 24.30
C MET A 114 9.68 -3.54 24.38
N LEU A 115 9.14 -3.78 25.58
CA LEU A 115 7.70 -3.92 25.79
C LEU A 115 6.95 -2.63 25.47
N ALA A 116 7.45 -1.47 25.93
CA ALA A 116 6.84 -0.17 25.65
C ALA A 116 6.80 0.14 24.14
N ILE A 117 7.89 -0.15 23.42
CA ILE A 117 7.96 -0.01 21.96
C ILE A 117 6.94 -0.93 21.28
N SER A 118 6.87 -2.20 21.72
CA SER A 118 5.95 -3.19 21.14
C SER A 118 4.47 -2.79 21.32
N ILE A 119 4.12 -2.25 22.49
CA ILE A 119 2.78 -1.69 22.74
C ILE A 119 2.51 -0.48 21.84
N GLY A 120 3.51 0.41 21.67
CA GLY A 120 3.42 1.55 20.77
C GLY A 120 3.13 1.15 19.32
N ILE A 121 3.85 0.15 18.80
CA ILE A 121 3.65 -0.37 17.44
C ILE A 121 2.27 -1.02 17.30
N TRP A 122 1.85 -1.82 18.29
CA TRP A 122 0.53 -2.44 18.30
C TRP A 122 -0.58 -1.38 18.27
N TYR A 123 -0.48 -0.36 19.12
CA TYR A 123 -1.44 0.74 19.18
C TYR A 123 -1.48 1.53 17.87
N LEU A 124 -0.32 1.79 17.26
CA LEU A 124 -0.21 2.46 15.96
C LEU A 124 -0.97 1.69 14.88
N GLY A 125 -0.80 0.36 14.83
CA GLY A 125 -1.56 -0.51 13.95
C GLY A 125 -3.06 -0.54 14.26
N HIS A 126 -3.47 -0.55 15.53
CA HIS A 126 -4.89 -0.51 15.91
C HIS A 126 -5.55 0.81 15.50
N TYR A 127 -4.87 1.92 15.76
CA TYR A 127 -5.32 3.26 15.41
C TYR A 127 -5.45 3.43 13.88
N GLY A 128 -4.51 2.86 13.11
CA GLY A 128 -4.55 2.90 11.64
C GLY A 128 -5.70 2.11 11.03
N GLU A 129 -6.01 0.94 11.60
CA GLU A 129 -7.16 0.16 11.14
C GLU A 129 -8.48 0.85 11.49
N ALA A 130 -8.64 1.32 12.74
CA ALA A 130 -9.87 1.98 13.18
C ALA A 130 -10.18 3.27 12.40
N ASN A 131 -9.15 4.00 11.99
CA ASN A 131 -9.28 5.30 11.34
C ASN A 131 -9.01 5.30 9.83
N CYS A 132 -8.92 4.14 9.17
CA CYS A 132 -8.60 4.05 7.74
C CYS A 132 -9.62 4.77 6.82
N ASN A 133 -10.80 5.07 7.34
CA ASN A 133 -11.86 5.81 6.62
C ASN A 133 -11.76 7.34 6.79
N ASN A 134 -10.98 7.83 7.76
CA ASN A 134 -10.82 9.25 8.04
C ASN A 134 -9.46 9.75 7.53
N THR A 135 -9.49 10.56 6.48
CA THR A 135 -8.29 11.07 5.79
C THR A 135 -7.44 11.98 6.67
N GLU A 136 -8.04 12.76 7.57
CA GLU A 136 -7.33 13.66 8.49
C GLU A 136 -6.55 12.87 9.54
N LYS A 137 -7.19 11.85 10.13
CA LYS A 137 -6.57 10.95 11.10
C LYS A 137 -5.47 10.10 10.47
N THR A 138 -5.67 9.67 9.22
CA THR A 138 -4.66 8.95 8.44
C THR A 138 -3.41 9.82 8.22
N LYS A 139 -3.58 11.14 7.95
CA LYS A 139 -2.45 12.08 7.81
C LYS A 139 -1.65 12.25 9.11
N GLN A 140 -2.33 12.35 10.25
CA GLN A 140 -1.65 12.38 11.55
C GLN A 140 -0.82 11.11 11.77
N LEU A 141 -1.38 9.94 11.42
CA LEU A 141 -0.69 8.67 11.55
C LEU A 141 0.49 8.53 10.56
N THR A 142 0.44 9.14 9.38
CA THR A 142 1.57 9.23 8.45
C THR A 142 2.80 9.84 9.13
N ALA A 143 2.63 10.90 9.94
CA ALA A 143 3.75 11.50 10.67
C ALA A 143 4.34 10.52 11.70
N GLY A 144 3.48 9.77 12.41
CA GLY A 144 3.92 8.71 13.32
C GLY A 144 4.73 7.61 12.63
N ILE A 145 4.33 7.20 11.42
CA ILE A 145 5.04 6.17 10.64
C ILE A 145 6.37 6.68 10.09
N VAL A 146 6.46 7.96 9.72
CA VAL A 146 7.73 8.58 9.34
C VAL A 146 8.70 8.62 10.53
N ILE A 147 8.21 8.95 11.73
CA ILE A 147 9.03 8.90 12.95
C ILE A 147 9.51 7.47 13.24
N TYR A 148 8.61 6.49 13.15
CA TYR A 148 8.95 5.07 13.29
C TYR A 148 10.07 4.66 12.32
N MET A 149 9.94 5.00 11.03
CA MET A 149 10.98 4.74 10.02
C MET A 149 12.31 5.43 10.36
N GLY A 150 12.27 6.66 10.87
CA GLY A 150 13.47 7.40 11.26
C GLY A 150 14.21 6.74 12.43
N VAL A 151 13.48 6.27 13.44
CA VAL A 151 14.06 5.54 14.57
C VAL A 151 14.65 4.21 14.12
N ASP A 152 13.91 3.42 13.32
CA ASP A 152 14.40 2.16 12.77
C ASP A 152 15.67 2.36 11.93
N LEU A 153 15.72 3.43 11.12
CA LEU A 153 16.91 3.75 10.33
C LEU A 153 18.13 4.01 11.21
N LEU A 154 17.98 4.75 12.32
CA LEU A 154 19.07 5.00 13.26
C LEU A 154 19.58 3.71 13.92
N ILE A 155 18.65 2.82 14.30
CA ILE A 155 19.00 1.51 14.88
C ILE A 155 19.79 0.68 13.87
N TYR A 156 19.30 0.54 12.63
CA TYR A 156 19.98 -0.22 11.59
C TYR A 156 21.34 0.41 11.20
N CYS A 157 21.45 1.74 11.17
CA CYS A 157 22.74 2.39 10.95
C CYS A 157 23.74 2.05 12.06
N ASN A 158 23.31 2.02 13.32
CA ASN A 158 24.16 1.65 14.44
C ASN A 158 24.63 0.19 14.34
N GLU A 159 23.72 -0.74 14.02
CA GLU A 159 24.05 -2.15 13.78
C GLU A 159 25.05 -2.33 12.62
N ILE A 160 24.89 -1.55 11.54
CA ILE A 160 25.82 -1.56 10.40
C ILE A 160 27.20 -1.03 10.79
N ILE A 161 27.28 0.01 11.65
CA ILE A 161 28.57 0.53 12.13
C ILE A 161 29.29 -0.55 12.96
N ILE A 162 28.59 -1.16 13.92
CA ILE A 162 29.12 -2.26 14.75
C ILE A 162 29.59 -3.42 13.86
N ALA A 163 28.81 -3.75 12.84
CA ALA A 163 29.14 -4.77 11.85
C ALA A 163 30.42 -4.45 11.05
N ILE A 164 30.60 -3.19 10.64
CA ILE A 164 31.80 -2.72 9.94
C ILE A 164 33.02 -2.82 10.86
N ASP A 165 32.88 -2.39 12.12
CA ASP A 165 33.94 -2.48 13.13
C ASP A 165 34.35 -3.94 13.40
N ASN A 166 33.40 -4.86 13.35
CA ASN A 166 33.63 -6.31 13.49
C ASN A 166 34.18 -6.99 12.20
N GLY A 167 34.19 -6.27 11.07
CA GLY A 167 34.86 -6.68 9.82
C GLY A 167 34.40 -8.03 9.23
N LYS A 168 35.36 -8.87 8.84
CA LYS A 168 35.12 -10.15 8.11
C LYS A 168 34.30 -11.19 8.89
N ALA A 169 34.14 -11.02 10.21
CA ALA A 169 33.32 -11.91 11.03
C ALA A 169 31.81 -11.71 10.77
N PHE A 170 31.39 -10.48 10.45
CA PHE A 170 30.01 -10.13 10.17
C PHE A 170 29.51 -10.63 8.80
N LEU A 171 30.38 -10.63 7.78
CA LEU A 171 30.05 -11.12 6.44
C LEU A 171 30.00 -12.67 6.35
N LYS A 172 30.57 -13.38 7.33
CA LYS A 172 30.61 -14.85 7.35
C LYS A 172 29.54 -15.48 8.24
N THR A 173 28.96 -14.72 9.16
CA THR A 173 27.89 -15.16 10.05
C THR A 173 26.54 -15.06 9.37
N SER A 174 25.53 -15.79 9.84
CA SER A 174 24.14 -15.70 9.33
C SER A 174 23.51 -14.32 9.51
N ASP A 175 24.23 -13.38 10.12
CA ASP A 175 23.73 -12.13 10.65
C ASP A 175 23.52 -11.09 9.53
N PHE A 176 24.30 -11.12 8.44
CA PHE A 176 24.10 -10.21 7.31
C PHE A 176 22.79 -10.47 6.54
N PRO A 177 22.44 -11.71 6.12
CA PRO A 177 21.13 -11.97 5.53
C PRO A 177 19.96 -11.64 6.47
N ILE A 178 20.12 -11.89 7.78
CA ILE A 178 19.10 -11.57 8.80
C ILE A 178 18.87 -10.06 8.89
N LEU A 179 19.95 -9.25 8.85
CA LEU A 179 19.86 -7.79 8.82
C LEU A 179 19.04 -7.30 7.62
N ILE A 180 19.32 -7.81 6.42
CA ILE A 180 18.60 -7.42 5.20
C ILE A 180 17.11 -7.79 5.28
N ILE A 181 16.80 -8.98 5.79
CA ILE A 181 15.41 -9.41 6.02
C ILE A 181 14.73 -8.47 7.02
N GLY A 182 15.40 -8.13 8.13
CA GLY A 182 14.88 -7.20 9.13
C GLY A 182 14.53 -5.83 8.54
N ILE A 183 15.42 -5.28 7.71
CA ILE A 183 15.18 -4.00 7.00
C ILE A 183 13.91 -4.10 6.14
N ILE A 184 13.77 -5.16 5.33
CA ILE A 184 12.60 -5.33 4.46
C ILE A 184 11.30 -5.44 5.28
N VAL A 185 11.35 -6.23 6.35
CA VAL A 185 10.21 -6.49 7.25
C VAL A 185 9.75 -5.22 7.96
N ASN A 186 10.67 -4.33 8.36
CA ASN A 186 10.32 -3.10 9.05
C ASN A 186 9.94 -1.94 8.10
N PHE A 187 10.72 -1.73 7.04
CA PHE A 187 10.51 -0.59 6.14
C PHE A 187 9.44 -0.84 5.08
N GLY A 188 9.31 -2.06 4.57
CA GLY A 188 8.35 -2.39 3.50
C GLY A 188 6.90 -2.02 3.85
N PRO A 189 6.38 -2.48 5.00
CA PRO A 189 5.03 -2.15 5.47
C PRO A 189 4.83 -0.66 5.75
N ALA A 190 5.85 0.02 6.28
CA ALA A 190 5.80 1.47 6.50
C ALA A 190 5.69 2.24 5.17
N ILE A 191 6.48 1.87 4.16
CA ILE A 191 6.40 2.45 2.81
C ILE A 191 5.04 2.18 2.18
N LEU A 192 4.53 0.95 2.29
CA LEU A 192 3.20 0.59 1.79
C LEU A 192 2.09 1.41 2.47
N TYR A 193 2.24 1.71 3.76
CA TYR A 193 1.32 2.60 4.47
C TYR A 193 1.36 4.01 3.87
N LEU A 194 2.55 4.58 3.66
CA LEU A 194 2.70 5.92 3.08
C LEU A 194 2.09 6.01 1.68
N VAL A 195 2.31 5.00 0.85
CA VAL A 195 1.69 4.87 -0.48
C VAL A 195 0.17 4.80 -0.36
N GLY A 196 -0.34 3.99 0.58
CA GLY A 196 -1.76 3.87 0.86
C GLY A 196 -2.40 5.21 1.29
N ALA A 197 -1.73 5.93 2.20
CA ALA A 197 -2.14 7.23 2.69
C ALA A 197 -2.16 8.31 1.60
N ARG A 198 -1.16 8.33 0.72
CA ARG A 198 -1.12 9.25 -0.44
C ARG A 198 -2.30 8.98 -1.38
N ARG A 199 -2.55 7.71 -1.71
CA ARG A 199 -3.64 7.29 -2.60
C ARG A 199 -5.04 7.53 -2.03
N ASN A 200 -5.16 7.59 -0.71
CA ASN A 200 -6.43 7.85 -0.02
C ASN A 200 -6.77 9.35 0.12
N ARG A 201 -5.90 10.27 -0.37
CA ARG A 201 -6.18 11.72 -0.32
C ARG A 201 -7.33 12.12 -1.27
N PRO A 202 -8.14 13.13 -0.90
CA PRO A 202 -9.18 13.65 -1.77
C PRO A 202 -8.58 14.24 -3.07
N ALA A 203 -9.27 14.07 -4.19
CA ALA A 203 -8.79 14.42 -5.53
C ALA A 203 -8.32 15.89 -5.68
N GLY A 204 -8.91 16.83 -4.92
CA GLY A 204 -8.51 18.24 -4.93
C GLY A 204 -7.09 18.49 -4.37
N GLU A 205 -6.64 17.71 -3.39
CA GLU A 205 -5.29 17.83 -2.81
C GLU A 205 -4.21 17.12 -3.64
N GLN A 206 -4.61 16.18 -4.50
CA GLN A 206 -3.65 15.48 -5.37
C GLN A 206 -3.16 16.38 -6.50
N ILE A 207 -4.08 17.19 -7.06
CA ILE A 207 -3.80 18.13 -8.16
C ILE A 207 -2.82 19.24 -7.72
N GLU A 208 -2.95 19.73 -6.49
CA GLU A 208 -2.07 20.80 -5.96
C GLU A 208 -0.63 20.32 -5.71
N VAL A 209 -0.44 19.05 -5.33
CA VAL A 209 0.89 18.45 -5.12
C VAL A 209 1.59 18.12 -6.44
N GLU A 210 0.83 17.80 -7.49
CA GLU A 210 1.38 17.50 -8.83
C GLU A 210 1.75 18.78 -9.61
N SER A 211 1.18 19.93 -9.22
CA SER A 211 1.46 21.24 -9.80
C SER A 211 2.63 22.00 -9.18
N ARG A 212 3.35 21.41 -8.21
CA ARG A 212 4.42 22.05 -7.44
C ARG A 212 5.74 21.29 -7.57
#